data_AF-A0A5R8VF04-F1
#
_entry.id   AF-A0A5R8VF04-F1
#
_cell.length_a   1.000
_cell.length_b   1.000
_cell.length_c   1.000
_cell.angle_alpha   90.00
_cell.angle_beta   90.00
_cell.angle_gamma   90.00
#
_symmetry.space_group_name_H-M   'P 1'
#
loop_
_entity.id
_entity.type
_entity.pdbx_description
1 polymer ?
#
loop_
_entity_poly.entity_id
_entity_poly.type
_entity_poly.pdbx_seq_one_letter_code
_entity_poly.pdbx_strand_id
1 'polypeptide(L)'
;TVEITDFFGNPAQGKEYHVDWDPASAEKGGFSSFMEKEIHDQPDAVAQTLLGRSDVNGKLTLDELRIDPELLKKVNKIIVLACGTAAYAGT
;
A
#
# COMPACT_ATOMS: atom_id res chain seq x y z
N THR A 1 25.38 1.36 21.92
CA THR A 1 25.75 2.01 20.64
C THR A 1 25.40 1.04 19.54
N VAL A 2 24.67 1.50 18.52
CA VAL A 2 24.36 0.67 17.35
C VAL A 2 25.39 0.99 16.28
N GLU A 3 26.06 -0.04 15.74
CA GLU A 3 26.94 0.08 14.58
C GLU A 3 26.18 -0.42 13.35
N ILE A 4 26.21 0.35 12.28
CA ILE A 4 25.56 0.02 11.01
C ILE A 4 26.68 -0.07 9.97
N THR A 5 26.68 -1.16 9.22
CA THR A 5 27.66 -1.40 8.15
C THR A 5 26.97 -1.77 6.85
N ASP A 6 27.65 -1.49 5.73
CA ASP A 6 27.23 -1.97 4.42
C ASP A 6 27.61 -3.46 4.21
N PHE A 7 27.29 -3.99 3.03
CA PHE A 7 27.59 -5.38 2.67
C PHE A 7 29.09 -5.71 2.67
N PHE A 8 29.96 -4.71 2.57
CA PHE A 8 31.42 -4.86 2.53
C PHE A 8 32.08 -4.60 3.90
N GLY A 9 31.28 -4.29 4.94
CA GLY A 9 31.76 -4.01 6.29
C GLY A 9 32.20 -2.56 6.52
N ASN A 10 31.96 -1.65 5.57
CA ASN A 10 32.26 -0.24 5.80
C ASN A 10 31.19 0.38 6.72
N PRO A 11 31.55 1.35 7.58
CA PRO A 11 30.56 2.09 8.38
C PRO A 11 29.51 2.77 7.49
N ALA A 12 28.24 2.64 7.86
CA ALA A 12 27.10 3.22 7.18
C ALA A 12 26.19 3.98 8.16
N GLN A 13 25.29 4.81 7.63
CA GLN A 13 24.30 5.55 8.43
C GLN A 13 22.91 4.98 8.20
N GLY A 14 22.21 4.64 9.29
CA GLY A 14 20.79 4.34 9.26
C GLY A 14 19.96 5.63 9.31
N LYS A 15 18.74 5.56 8.77
CA LYS A 15 17.73 6.59 8.98
C LYS A 15 16.78 6.12 10.06
N GLU A 16 16.78 6.81 11.20
CA GLU A 16 15.79 6.56 12.24
C GLU A 16 14.41 6.97 11.74
N TYR A 17 13.42 6.12 11.99
CA TYR A 17 12.04 6.35 11.61
C TYR A 17 11.16 5.99 12.81
N HIS A 18 10.36 6.97 13.24
CA HIS A 18 9.36 6.74 14.28
C HIS A 18 8.11 6.15 13.64
N VAL A 19 7.60 5.05 14.21
CA VAL A 19 6.42 4.36 13.71
C VAL A 19 5.23 4.78 14.56
N ASP A 20 4.35 5.64 14.01
CA ASP A 20 3.15 6.15 14.68
C ASP A 20 1.96 5.16 14.70
N TRP A 21 2.21 3.86 14.48
CA TRP A 21 1.13 2.90 14.30
C TRP A 21 0.49 2.53 15.65
N ASP A 22 -0.82 2.73 15.78
CA ASP A 22 -1.59 2.35 16.97
C ASP A 22 -1.91 0.84 16.94
N PRO A 23 -1.43 0.04 17.91
CA PRO A 23 -1.74 -1.39 18.01
C PRO A 23 -3.24 -1.71 18.05
N ALA A 24 -4.08 -0.77 18.51
CA ALA A 24 -5.53 -0.93 18.53
C ALA A 24 -6.14 -1.09 17.13
N SER A 25 -5.42 -0.66 16.08
CA SER A 25 -5.81 -0.86 14.68
C SER A 25 -5.83 -2.34 14.27
N ALA A 26 -5.16 -3.21 15.03
CA ALA A 26 -5.06 -4.65 14.80
C ALA A 26 -5.89 -5.47 15.82
N GLU A 27 -7.07 -4.97 16.20
CA GLU A 27 -7.98 -5.70 17.07
C GLU A 27 -8.99 -6.55 16.30
N LYS A 28 -9.42 -7.68 16.90
CA LYS A 28 -10.45 -8.56 16.32
C LYS A 28 -11.85 -7.97 16.35
N GLY A 29 -12.10 -6.88 17.07
CA GLY A 29 -13.40 -6.16 17.04
C GLY A 29 -14.63 -7.02 17.37
N GLY A 30 -14.47 -8.12 18.11
CA GLY A 30 -15.57 -9.04 18.45
C GLY A 30 -15.74 -10.26 17.51
N PHE A 31 -14.98 -10.35 16.41
CA PHE A 31 -15.00 -11.52 15.51
C PHE A 31 -14.22 -12.71 16.06
N SER A 32 -14.54 -13.92 15.57
CA SER A 32 -13.92 -15.17 16.04
C SER A 32 -12.46 -15.29 15.56
N SER A 33 -12.14 -14.72 14.41
CA SER A 33 -10.80 -14.69 13.82
C SER A 33 -10.53 -13.38 13.07
N PHE A 34 -9.27 -13.05 12.83
CA PHE A 34 -8.89 -11.90 12.00
C PHE A 34 -9.37 -12.04 10.56
N MET A 35 -9.30 -13.24 10.00
CA MET A 35 -9.78 -13.50 8.63
C MET A 35 -11.28 -13.22 8.50
N GLU A 36 -12.09 -13.61 9.49
CA GLU A 36 -13.52 -13.31 9.49
C GLU A 36 -13.78 -11.80 9.55
N LYS A 37 -13.06 -11.08 10.42
CA LYS A 37 -13.10 -9.60 10.48
C LYS A 37 -12.74 -8.99 9.12
N GLU A 38 -11.58 -9.35 8.57
CA GLU A 38 -11.07 -8.79 7.31
C GLU A 38 -12.01 -9.04 6.13
N ILE A 39 -12.74 -10.17 6.12
CA ILE A 39 -13.78 -10.43 5.13
C ILE A 39 -14.97 -9.48 5.29
N HIS A 40 -15.41 -9.21 6.52
CA HIS A 40 -16.52 -8.29 6.80
C HIS A 40 -16.14 -6.82 6.61
N ASP A 41 -14.87 -6.46 6.78
CA ASP A 41 -14.34 -5.11 6.61
C ASP A 41 -14.16 -4.72 5.12
N GLN A 42 -14.28 -5.67 4.17
CA GLN A 42 -14.05 -5.41 2.75
C GLN A 42 -14.87 -4.25 2.16
N PRO A 43 -16.17 -4.06 2.47
CA PRO A 43 -16.94 -2.94 1.95
C PRO A 43 -16.34 -1.59 2.35
N ASP A 44 -15.95 -1.44 3.61
CA ASP A 44 -15.33 -0.23 4.12
C ASP A 44 -13.92 -0.06 3.55
N ALA A 45 -13.13 -1.13 3.44
CA ALA A 45 -11.80 -1.10 2.85
C ALA A 45 -11.84 -0.64 1.37
N VAL A 46 -12.82 -1.11 0.60
CA VAL A 46 -13.03 -0.67 -0.80
C VAL A 46 -13.47 0.80 -0.84
N ALA A 47 -14.40 1.22 0.04
CA ALA A 47 -14.84 2.61 0.11
C ALA A 47 -13.68 3.56 0.44
N GLN A 48 -12.83 3.20 1.41
CA GLN A 48 -11.63 3.96 1.77
C GLN A 48 -10.61 4.01 0.63
N THR A 49 -10.44 2.91 -0.11
CA THR A 49 -9.55 2.85 -1.29
C THR A 49 -9.98 3.85 -2.38
N LEU A 50 -11.29 4.06 -2.53
CA LEU A 50 -11.86 4.97 -3.54
C LEU A 50 -12.04 6.41 -3.03
N LEU A 51 -11.95 6.63 -1.72
CA LEU A 51 -12.22 7.92 -1.10
C LEU A 51 -11.26 8.99 -1.64
N GLY A 52 -11.82 10.10 -2.14
CA GLY A 52 -11.05 11.19 -2.72
C GLY A 52 -10.44 10.90 -4.10
N ARG A 53 -10.68 9.72 -4.68
CA ARG A 53 -10.12 9.32 -5.99
C ARG A 53 -11.03 9.62 -7.18
N SER A 54 -12.16 10.29 -7.00
CA SER A 54 -13.04 10.70 -8.10
C SER A 54 -13.43 12.18 -8.04
N ASP A 55 -13.57 12.82 -9.19
CA ASP A 55 -14.10 14.18 -9.29
C ASP A 55 -15.64 14.22 -9.20
N VAL A 56 -16.22 15.42 -9.21
CA VAL A 56 -17.68 15.63 -9.15
C VAL A 56 -18.46 14.99 -10.31
N ASN A 57 -17.78 14.64 -11.40
CA ASN A 57 -18.35 13.96 -12.56
C ASN A 57 -18.09 12.44 -12.54
N GLY A 58 -17.48 11.93 -11.47
CA GLY A 58 -17.15 10.51 -11.32
C GLY A 58 -15.87 10.07 -12.05
N LYS A 59 -15.06 11.01 -12.55
CA LYS A 59 -13.80 10.67 -13.23
C LYS A 59 -12.71 10.35 -12.21
N LEU A 60 -12.01 9.23 -12.41
CA LEU A 60 -10.88 8.82 -11.59
C LEU A 60 -9.75 9.86 -11.62
N THR A 61 -9.26 10.23 -10.44
CA THR A 61 -8.13 11.12 -10.21
C THR A 61 -7.00 10.33 -9.56
N LEU A 62 -5.83 10.34 -10.18
CA LEU A 62 -4.62 9.61 -9.75
C LEU A 62 -3.48 10.60 -9.46
N ASP A 63 -3.78 11.62 -8.66
CA ASP A 63 -2.90 12.72 -8.28
C ASP A 63 -1.62 12.28 -7.53
N GLU A 64 -1.69 11.21 -6.76
CA GLU A 64 -0.54 10.69 -6.01
C GLU A 64 0.47 9.90 -6.85
N LEU A 65 0.15 9.55 -8.10
CA LEU A 65 1.08 8.77 -8.93
C LEU A 65 2.38 9.53 -9.23
N ARG A 66 2.41 10.86 -9.08
CA ARG A 66 3.56 11.73 -9.40
C ARG A 66 4.13 11.45 -10.81
N ILE A 67 3.26 11.03 -11.73
CA ILE A 67 3.56 10.74 -13.13
C ILE A 67 2.70 11.67 -13.97
N ASP A 68 3.31 12.32 -14.95
CA ASP A 68 2.60 13.15 -15.91
C ASP A 68 1.55 12.31 -16.68
N PRO A 69 0.28 12.76 -16.77
CA PRO A 69 -0.77 12.00 -17.44
C PRO A 69 -0.47 11.68 -18.91
N GLU A 70 0.23 12.56 -19.64
CA GLU A 70 0.63 12.32 -21.03
C GLU A 70 1.76 11.30 -21.13
N LEU A 71 2.63 11.22 -20.11
CA LEU A 71 3.61 10.14 -20.00
C LEU A 71 2.91 8.80 -19.72
N LEU A 72 1.94 8.78 -18.79
CA LEU A 72 1.19 7.57 -18.46
C LEU A 72 0.43 7.03 -19.69
N LYS A 73 -0.17 7.91 -20.50
CA LYS A 73 -0.85 7.52 -21.76
C LYS A 73 0.08 6.89 -22.81
N LYS A 74 1.39 7.14 -22.75
CA LYS A 74 2.38 6.57 -23.68
C LYS A 74 2.89 5.20 -23.25
N VAL A 75 2.52 4.72 -22.06
CA VAL A 75 2.90 3.39 -21.59
C VAL A 75 2.28 2.34 -22.51
N ASN A 76 3.14 1.55 -23.15
CA ASN A 76 2.74 0.48 -24.06
C ASN A 76 2.99 -0.93 -23.48
N LYS A 77 3.53 -1.01 -22.27
CA LYS A 77 3.82 -2.26 -21.57
C LYS A 77 3.71 -2.07 -20.07
N ILE A 78 2.97 -2.96 -19.41
CA ILE A 78 2.88 -3.07 -17.95
C ILE A 78 3.45 -4.44 -17.57
N ILE A 79 4.33 -4.48 -16.57
CA ILE A 79 4.88 -5.72 -16.00
C ILE A 79 4.47 -5.76 -14.54
N VAL A 80 3.80 -6.84 -14.13
CA VAL A 80 3.39 -7.07 -12.74
C VAL A 80 4.26 -8.16 -12.14
N LEU A 81 4.93 -7.87 -11.02
CA LEU A 81 5.74 -8.83 -10.26
C LEU A 81 5.11 -9.03 -8.88
N ALA A 82 4.60 -10.23 -8.60
CA ALA A 82 3.91 -10.55 -7.35
C ALA A 82 3.97 -12.05 -7.05
N CYS A 83 3.65 -12.43 -5.81
CA CYS A 83 3.59 -13.81 -5.34
C CYS A 83 2.26 -14.09 -4.62
N GLY A 84 1.81 -15.35 -4.63
CA GLY A 84 0.62 -15.78 -3.89
C GLY A 84 -0.65 -15.03 -4.31
N THR A 85 -1.49 -14.64 -3.33
CA THR A 85 -2.77 -13.95 -3.59
C THR A 85 -2.61 -12.64 -4.37
N ALA A 86 -1.50 -11.91 -4.17
CA ALA A 86 -1.21 -10.70 -4.92
C ALA A 86 -0.96 -10.97 -6.42
N ALA A 87 -0.43 -12.14 -6.77
CA ALA A 87 -0.26 -12.53 -8.16
C ALA A 87 -1.62 -12.76 -8.84
N TYR A 88 -2.58 -13.40 -8.16
CA TYR A 88 -3.94 -13.59 -8.69
C TYR A 88 -4.69 -12.27 -8.91
N ALA A 89 -4.40 -11.23 -8.12
CA ALA A 89 -4.99 -9.90 -8.33
C ALA A 89 -4.38 -9.15 -9.53
N GLY A 90 -3.14 -9.49 -9.90
CA GLY A 90 -2.38 -8.81 -10.94
C GLY A 90 -2.43 -9.47 -12.32
N THR A 91 -3.06 -10.65 -12.42
CA THR A 91 -3.32 -11.38 -13.66
C THR A 91 -4.69 -11.04 -14.22
#